data_AF-A0A540WAE1-F1
#
_entry.id   AF-A0A540WAE1-F1
#
_cell.length_a   1.000
_cell.length_b   1.000
_cell.length_c   1.000
_cell.angle_alpha   90.00
_cell.angle_beta   90.00
_cell.angle_gamma   90.00
#
_symmetry.space_group_name_H-M   'P 1'
#
loop_
_entity.id
_entity.type
_entity.pdbx_description
1 polymer ?
#
loop_
_entity_poly.entity_id
_entity_poly.type
_entity_poly.pdbx_seq_one_letter_code
_entity_poly.pdbx_strand_id
1 'polypeptide(L)'
;MAASLRTASLGIGTAIDELRRITDGLAPADLGRVGLTGALRELAGRLDGRRVQVTIELAPDPLPPLPAAVEVAAYRISGEALNNVLRHSGPRGPGWR
;
A
#
# COMPACT_ATOMS: atom_id res chain seq x y z
N MET A 1 -4.61 26.05 -24.93
CA MET A 1 -3.58 25.09 -24.46
C MET A 1 -3.73 24.69 -22.98
N ALA A 2 -3.83 25.61 -22.02
CA ALA A 2 -3.93 25.26 -20.59
C ALA A 2 -5.18 24.43 -20.19
N ALA A 3 -6.30 24.61 -20.90
CA ALA A 3 -7.51 23.81 -20.69
C ALA A 3 -7.33 22.34 -21.12
N SER A 4 -6.70 22.09 -22.26
CA SER A 4 -6.45 20.74 -22.79
C SER A 4 -5.52 19.91 -21.89
N LEU A 5 -4.52 20.56 -21.27
CA LEU A 5 -3.61 19.90 -20.32
C LEU A 5 -4.33 19.50 -19.02
N ARG A 6 -5.31 20.31 -18.58
CA ARG A 6 -6.11 20.07 -17.39
C ARG A 6 -7.10 18.92 -17.61
N THR A 7 -7.77 18.90 -18.76
CA THR A 7 -8.64 17.78 -19.17
C THR A 7 -7.85 16.47 -19.29
N ALA A 8 -6.64 16.51 -19.86
CA ALA A 8 -5.77 15.35 -19.94
C ALA A 8 -5.33 14.85 -18.55
N SER A 9 -4.94 15.74 -17.63
CA SER A 9 -4.61 15.37 -16.25
C SER A 9 -5.79 14.76 -15.49
N LEU A 10 -6.99 15.32 -15.65
CA LEU A 10 -8.20 14.78 -15.03
C LEU A 10 -8.53 13.38 -15.57
N GLY A 11 -8.44 13.19 -16.89
CA GLY A 11 -8.67 11.88 -17.51
C GLY A 11 -7.66 10.82 -17.07
N ILE A 12 -6.39 11.18 -16.90
CA ILE A 12 -5.36 10.27 -16.34
C ILE A 12 -5.69 9.91 -14.90
N GLY A 13 -6.12 10.88 -14.08
CA GLY A 13 -6.54 10.62 -12.70
C GLY A 13 -7.67 9.60 -12.62
N THR A 14 -8.72 9.80 -13.43
CA THR A 14 -9.85 8.85 -13.51
C THR A 14 -9.41 7.46 -13.99
N ALA A 15 -8.53 7.36 -14.97
CA ALA A 15 -8.03 6.07 -15.46
C ALA A 15 -7.18 5.33 -14.40
N ILE A 16 -6.39 6.05 -13.60
CA ILE A 16 -5.64 5.47 -12.48
C ILE A 16 -6.58 4.97 -11.39
N ASP A 17 -7.63 5.72 -11.07
CA ASP A 17 -8.61 5.31 -10.06
C ASP A 17 -9.43 4.11 -10.53
N GLU A 18 -9.76 4.02 -11.82
CA GLU A 18 -10.44 2.86 -12.41
C GLU A 18 -9.54 1.62 -12.39
N LEU A 19 -8.26 1.78 -12.76
CA LEU A 19 -7.26 0.71 -12.66
C LEU A 19 -7.11 0.22 -11.22
N ARG A 20 -7.05 1.15 -10.25
CA ARG A 20 -7.04 0.82 -8.82
C ARG A 20 -8.28 0.02 -8.43
N ARG A 21 -9.47 0.45 -8.85
CA ARG A 21 -10.73 -0.26 -8.59
C ARG A 21 -10.74 -1.69 -9.17
N ILE A 22 -10.17 -1.88 -10.36
CA ILE A 22 -10.05 -3.20 -11.01
C ILE A 22 -9.03 -4.07 -10.27
N THR A 23 -7.85 -3.53 -9.93
CA THR A 23 -6.86 -4.25 -9.11
C THR A 23 -7.39 -4.51 -7.69
N ASP A 24 -8.33 -3.70 -7.21
CA ASP A 24 -9.06 -3.90 -5.97
C ASP A 24 -10.13 -5.01 -6.09
N GLY A 25 -10.46 -5.48 -7.30
CA GLY A 25 -11.23 -6.72 -7.48
C GLY A 25 -10.36 -7.98 -7.35
N LEU A 26 -9.04 -7.84 -7.49
CA LEU A 26 -8.09 -8.95 -7.55
C LEU A 26 -7.37 -9.10 -6.21
N ALA A 27 -7.32 -10.32 -5.67
CA ALA A 27 -6.44 -10.60 -4.54
C ALA A 27 -4.99 -10.29 -4.97
N PRO A 28 -4.20 -9.58 -4.14
CA PRO A 28 -2.79 -9.34 -4.43
C PRO A 28 -2.10 -10.68 -4.67
N ALA A 29 -1.35 -10.83 -5.77
CA ALA A 29 -0.75 -12.10 -6.16
C ALA A 29 0.13 -12.72 -5.06
N ASP A 30 0.74 -11.89 -4.23
CA ASP A 30 1.57 -12.31 -3.10
C ASP A 30 0.75 -12.94 -1.96
N LEU A 31 -0.50 -12.50 -1.75
CA LEU A 31 -1.34 -12.94 -0.64
C LEU A 31 -1.64 -14.45 -0.70
N GLY A 32 -1.94 -14.98 -1.89
CA GLY A 32 -2.21 -16.40 -2.10
C GLY A 32 -0.96 -17.29 -2.02
N ARG A 33 0.25 -16.70 -2.12
CA ARG A 33 1.53 -17.44 -2.13
C ARG A 33 2.18 -17.48 -0.75
N VAL A 34 2.17 -16.36 -0.02
CA VAL A 34 2.90 -16.20 1.25
C VAL A 34 2.02 -15.88 2.46
N GLY A 35 0.70 -15.78 2.26
CA GLY A 35 -0.24 -15.36 3.30
C GLY A 35 -0.07 -13.90 3.70
N LEU A 36 -0.99 -13.38 4.52
CA LEU A 36 -0.99 -11.97 4.93
C LEU A 36 0.32 -11.55 5.63
N THR A 37 0.81 -12.35 6.58
CA THR A 37 2.05 -12.07 7.32
C THR A 37 3.25 -11.89 6.37
N GLY A 38 3.42 -12.81 5.42
CA GLY A 38 4.50 -12.73 4.43
C GLY A 38 4.32 -11.55 3.48
N ALA A 39 3.10 -11.32 3.00
CA ALA A 39 2.78 -10.24 2.08
C ALA A 39 3.03 -8.85 2.72
N LEU A 40 2.70 -8.66 4.00
CA LEU A 40 3.01 -7.42 4.73
C LEU A 40 4.53 -7.21 4.86
N ARG A 41 5.30 -8.26 5.17
CA ARG A 41 6.77 -8.18 5.24
C ARG A 41 7.40 -7.83 3.90
N GLU A 42 6.93 -8.42 2.80
CA GLU A 42 7.38 -8.07 1.44
C GLU A 42 7.02 -6.62 1.10
N LEU A 43 5.80 -6.17 1.45
CA LEU A 43 5.36 -4.80 1.26
C LEU A 43 6.25 -3.79 2.01
N ALA A 44 6.58 -4.05 3.27
CA ALA A 44 7.49 -3.22 4.04
C ALA A 44 8.91 -3.21 3.44
N GLY A 45 9.46 -4.38 3.09
CA GLY A 45 10.80 -4.48 2.50
C GLY A 45 10.98 -3.73 1.18
N ARG A 46 9.92 -3.59 0.37
CA ARG A 46 9.95 -2.80 -0.88
C ARG A 46 10.08 -1.28 -0.64
N LEU A 47 9.62 -0.82 0.51
CA LEU A 47 9.49 0.60 0.85
C LEU A 47 10.57 1.07 1.83
N ASP A 48 11.12 0.14 2.62
CA ASP A 48 12.22 0.40 3.54
C ASP A 48 13.47 0.92 2.80
N GLY A 49 14.22 1.80 3.45
CA GLY A 49 15.45 2.38 2.90
C GLY A 49 15.28 3.45 1.81
N ARG A 50 14.07 3.70 1.27
CA ARG A 50 13.87 4.77 0.28
C ARG A 50 13.84 6.16 0.93
N ARG A 51 12.91 6.39 1.87
CA ARG A 51 12.71 7.67 2.60
C ARG A 51 12.11 7.50 4.00
N VAL A 52 11.55 6.33 4.29
CA VAL A 52 10.86 5.97 5.52
C VAL A 52 11.49 4.71 6.09
N GLN A 53 11.50 4.57 7.41
CA GLN A 53 11.88 3.31 8.07
C GLN A 53 10.55 2.60 8.29
N VAL A 54 10.44 1.34 7.89
CA VAL A 54 9.21 0.57 8.07
C VAL A 54 9.49 -0.62 8.97
N THR A 55 8.91 -0.60 10.17
CA THR A 55 8.94 -1.72 11.11
C THR A 55 7.58 -2.42 11.08
N ILE A 56 7.58 -3.75 11.07
CA ILE A 56 6.36 -4.56 11.18
C ILE A 56 6.35 -5.26 12.52
N GLU A 57 5.27 -5.05 13.24
CA GLU A 57 4.96 -5.73 14.49
C GLU A 57 3.62 -6.44 14.31
N LEU A 58 3.59 -7.75 14.54
CA LEU A 58 2.41 -8.59 14.45
C LEU A 58 2.19 -9.28 15.80
N ALA A 59 0.94 -9.39 16.22
CA ALA A 59 0.58 -10.06 17.45
C ALA A 59 -0.75 -10.84 17.26
N PRO A 60 -0.73 -12.18 17.28
CA PRO A 60 0.45 -13.06 17.30
C PRO A 60 1.27 -12.98 15.99
N ASP A 61 2.49 -13.49 16.02
CA ASP A 61 3.40 -13.56 14.85
C ASP A 61 3.83 -15.02 14.63
N PRO A 62 3.34 -15.72 13.57
CA PRO A 62 2.49 -15.19 12.50
C PRO A 62 1.03 -14.96 12.93
N LEU A 63 0.33 -14.11 12.18
CA LEU A 63 -1.13 -13.95 12.33
C LEU A 63 -1.85 -15.30 12.14
N PRO A 64 -2.96 -15.55 12.86
CA PRO A 64 -3.76 -16.75 12.67
C PRO A 64 -4.45 -16.71 11.29
N PRO A 65 -4.99 -17.84 10.80
CA PRO A 65 -5.80 -17.84 9.58
C PRO A 65 -6.96 -16.86 9.67
N LEU A 66 -7.14 -16.04 8.64
CA LEU A 66 -8.23 -15.08 8.53
C LEU A 66 -9.10 -15.41 7.31
N PRO A 67 -10.37 -14.96 7.29
CA PRO A 67 -11.16 -15.04 6.06
C PRO A 67 -10.44 -14.29 4.92
N ALA A 68 -10.42 -14.86 3.71
CA ALA A 68 -9.67 -14.29 2.58
C ALA A 68 -9.99 -12.81 2.31
N ALA A 69 -11.26 -12.40 2.46
CA ALA A 69 -11.67 -11.01 2.31
C ALA A 69 -10.99 -10.07 3.34
N VAL A 70 -10.78 -10.55 4.57
CA VAL A 70 -10.09 -9.81 5.64
C VAL A 70 -8.61 -9.68 5.33
N GLU A 71 -7.97 -10.75 4.83
CA GLU A 71 -6.56 -10.69 4.43
C GLU A 71 -6.33 -9.67 3.30
N VAL A 72 -7.19 -9.70 2.27
CA VAL A 72 -7.13 -8.75 1.15
C VAL A 72 -7.33 -7.32 1.63
N ALA A 73 -8.34 -7.08 2.48
CA ALA A 73 -8.62 -5.76 3.03
C ALA A 73 -7.45 -5.24 3.87
N ALA A 74 -6.92 -6.06 4.78
CA ALA A 74 -5.80 -5.69 5.64
C ALA A 74 -4.56 -5.31 4.81
N TYR A 75 -4.20 -6.13 3.81
CA TYR A 75 -3.07 -5.84 2.94
C TYR A 75 -3.21 -4.51 2.20
N ARG A 76 -4.40 -4.22 1.64
CA ARG A 76 -4.64 -2.97 0.91
C ARG A 76 -4.63 -1.75 1.82
N ILE A 77 -5.25 -1.85 2.99
CA ILE A 77 -5.24 -0.78 3.99
C ILE A 77 -3.79 -0.46 4.38
N SER A 78 -2.96 -1.47 4.65
CA SER A 78 -1.55 -1.27 4.94
C SER A 78 -0.79 -0.64 3.76
N GLY A 79 -1.03 -1.10 2.53
CA GLY A 79 -0.42 -0.53 1.33
C GLY A 79 -0.76 0.94 1.11
N GLU A 80 -2.03 1.31 1.24
CA GLU A 80 -2.47 2.70 1.07
C GLU A 80 -2.00 3.59 2.23
N ALA A 81 -1.98 3.08 3.46
CA ALA A 81 -1.40 3.80 4.59
C ALA A 81 0.08 4.13 4.34
N LEU A 82 0.87 3.16 3.87
CA LEU A 82 2.29 3.37 3.54
C LEU A 82 2.47 4.34 2.36
N ASN A 83 1.62 4.25 1.34
CA ASN A 83 1.62 5.20 0.22
C ASN A 83 1.29 6.63 0.69
N ASN A 84 0.33 6.78 1.59
CA ASN A 84 0.00 8.07 2.20
C ASN A 84 1.16 8.62 3.03
N VAL A 85 1.84 7.79 3.83
CA VAL A 85 3.07 8.19 4.51
C VAL A 85 4.10 8.68 3.50
N LEU A 86 4.42 7.91 2.46
CA LEU A 86 5.42 8.31 1.46
C LEU A 86 5.08 9.62 0.73
N ARG A 87 3.80 9.88 0.52
CA ARG A 87 3.30 11.09 -0.16
C ARG A 87 3.30 12.32 0.76
N HIS A 88 3.01 12.13 2.04
CA HIS A 88 2.68 13.22 2.96
C HIS A 88 3.66 13.41 4.11
N SER A 89 4.47 12.41 4.46
CA SER A 89 5.54 12.59 5.43
C SER A 89 6.59 13.49 4.81
N GLY A 90 6.73 14.69 5.36
CA GLY A 90 7.81 15.61 5.03
C GLY A 90 9.20 15.00 5.33
N PRO A 91 10.29 15.78 5.18
CA PRO A 91 11.62 15.32 5.58
C PRO A 91 11.59 14.79 7.01
N ARG A 92 12.28 13.67 7.28
CA ARG A 92 12.33 13.06 8.61
C ARG A 92 12.65 14.12 9.67
N GLY A 93 11.73 14.33 10.61
CA GLY A 93 12.04 15.00 11.87
C GLY A 93 12.98 14.13 12.70
N PRO A 94 13.76 14.71 13.63
CA PRO A 94 14.75 13.98 14.41
C PRO A 94 14.09 12.80 15.13
N GLY A 95 14.63 11.60 14.91
CA GLY A 95 14.08 10.34 15.40
C GLY A 95 13.86 10.40 16.91
N TRP A 96 12.65 10.07 17.34
CA TRP A 96 12.35 9.87 18.74
C TRP A 96 13.19 8.71 19.25
N ARG A 97 13.99 9.01 20.28
CA ARG A 97 14.79 8.06 21.05
C ARG A 97 13.93 7.41 22.12
#